data_AF-A0A821TNN7-F1
#
_entry.id   AF-A0A821TNN7-F1
#
_cell.length_a   1.000
_cell.length_b   1.000
_cell.length_c   1.000
_cell.angle_alpha   90.00
_cell.angle_beta   90.00
_cell.angle_gamma   90.00
#
_symmetry.space_group_name_H-M   'P 1'
#
loop_
_entity.id
_entity.type
_entity.pdbx_description
1 polymer ?
#
loop_
_entity_poly.entity_id
_entity_poly.type
_entity_poly.pdbx_seq_one_letter_code
_entity_poly.pdbx_strand_id
1 'polypeptide(L)'
;MDIRIDNQLFEKMKLNLIEQFKIYRFLIKKLRRQLFRQQKAKERDENLRLEEIQRQNDPLYQAWIIHQENIRRQKEIEEEEENQKAQKLRKQHEQMEIQKKEQLRKEMEEKQKELSLSKITAPTHNPFPPIQVTIAPSIERPVCSFYLKTGVCRYNERCHRTHNKPDITNTLLAVNMYSNFEMQYGLDDEYDFDIGLEFEESERYENFKDFYYDVLPEFERFGHVIIFKVCANSEIHLRGNVYIQYETDYQAMQAYKALNTRYYAGRMVQCQFVNIPSWSAAICGKHTDGLFEHGKCPKGRRCNYLHVFRNPPLKSIEKNKDESSRKNKRSKSRDRSNKRKKKSRH
;
A
#
# COMPACT_ATOMS: atom_id res chain seq x y z
N MET A 1 34.69 9.52 73.10
CA MET A 1 34.94 10.08 71.76
C MET A 1 34.65 8.97 70.76
N ASP A 2 33.40 8.93 70.26
CA ASP A 2 32.86 7.80 69.51
C ASP A 2 33.30 7.79 68.04
N ILE A 3 34.10 6.80 67.67
CA ILE A 3 34.46 6.45 66.29
C ILE A 3 33.34 5.59 65.69
N ARG A 4 32.17 6.19 65.47
CA ARG A 4 31.01 5.52 64.83
C ARG A 4 30.37 6.31 63.70
N ILE A 5 31.09 7.28 63.16
CA ILE A 5 30.75 7.93 61.89
C ILE A 5 31.84 7.48 60.92
N ASP A 6 31.53 6.56 59.99
CA ASP A 6 32.09 6.55 58.62
C ASP A 6 31.87 5.25 57.82
N ASN A 7 31.46 4.13 58.41
CA ASN A 7 31.31 2.90 57.63
C ASN A 7 30.17 2.95 56.59
N GLN A 8 29.04 3.58 56.92
CA GLN A 8 27.92 3.70 55.98
C GLN A 8 28.16 4.75 54.87
N LEU A 9 28.89 5.82 55.16
CA LEU A 9 29.21 6.86 54.18
C LEU A 9 30.24 6.34 53.17
N PHE A 10 31.26 5.64 53.65
CA PHE A 10 32.29 5.00 52.82
C PHE A 10 31.72 3.93 51.88
N GLU A 11 30.81 3.08 52.36
CA GLU A 11 30.16 2.07 51.51
C GLU A 11 29.21 2.69 50.46
N LYS A 12 28.51 3.79 50.79
CA LYS A 12 27.74 4.56 49.79
C LYS A 12 28.65 5.19 48.73
N MET A 13 29.81 5.72 49.11
CA MET A 13 30.79 6.27 48.16
C MET A 13 31.37 5.19 47.24
N LYS A 14 31.69 4.00 47.76
CA LYS A 14 32.12 2.85 46.94
C LYS A 14 31.04 2.39 45.95
N LEU A 15 29.79 2.29 46.39
CA LEU A 15 28.67 1.91 45.53
C LEU A 15 28.46 2.92 44.39
N ASN A 16 28.54 4.22 44.69
CA ASN A 16 28.47 5.29 43.70
C ASN A 16 29.62 5.19 42.68
N LEU A 17 30.86 4.99 43.16
CA LEU A 17 32.02 4.81 42.29
C LEU A 17 31.87 3.57 41.37
N ILE A 18 31.36 2.45 41.89
CA ILE A 18 31.07 1.24 41.11
C ILE A 18 30.01 1.52 40.04
N GLU A 19 28.97 2.28 40.35
CA GLU A 19 27.95 2.69 39.37
C GLU A 19 28.52 3.59 38.28
N GLN A 20 29.35 4.57 38.64
CA GLN A 20 30.06 5.42 37.68
C GLN A 20 30.96 4.60 36.76
N PHE A 21 31.70 3.61 37.28
CA PHE A 21 32.50 2.70 36.46
C PHE A 21 31.67 1.81 35.53
N LYS A 22 30.45 1.40 35.94
CA LYS A 22 29.52 0.66 35.07
C LYS A 22 29.03 1.54 33.92
N ILE A 23 28.66 2.79 34.19
CA ILE A 23 28.23 3.78 33.18
C ILE A 23 29.38 4.05 32.21
N TYR A 24 30.59 4.30 32.71
CA TYR A 24 31.78 4.53 31.89
C TYR A 24 32.09 3.33 30.97
N ARG A 25 32.07 2.10 31.50
CA ARG A 25 32.25 0.87 30.70
C ARG A 25 31.16 0.71 29.64
N PHE A 26 29.92 1.05 29.95
CA PHE A 26 28.83 1.03 28.98
C PHE A 26 29.05 2.05 27.84
N LEU A 27 29.43 3.29 28.18
CA LEU A 27 29.71 4.35 27.21
C LEU A 27 30.87 4.00 26.29
N ILE A 28 31.97 3.46 26.82
CA ILE A 28 33.10 2.98 26.01
C ILE A 28 32.66 1.86 25.05
N LYS A 29 31.89 0.88 25.53
CA LYS A 29 31.40 -0.21 24.67
C LYS A 29 30.47 0.33 23.59
N LYS A 30 29.61 1.31 23.90
CA LYS A 30 28.72 1.96 22.93
C LYS A 30 29.53 2.70 21.86
N LEU A 31 30.53 3.49 22.27
CA LEU A 31 31.40 4.24 21.37
C LEU A 31 32.21 3.32 20.46
N ARG A 32 32.81 2.25 21.00
CA ARG A 32 33.54 1.24 20.20
C ARG A 32 32.64 0.58 19.15
N ARG A 33 31.41 0.20 19.51
CA ARG A 33 30.43 -0.36 18.57
C ARG A 33 30.02 0.66 17.49
N GLN A 34 29.90 1.93 17.85
CA GLN A 34 29.59 3.00 16.91
C GLN A 34 30.72 3.20 15.91
N LEU A 35 31.97 3.30 16.37
CA LEU A 35 33.15 3.46 15.50
C LEU A 35 33.33 2.26 14.56
N PHE A 36 33.17 1.04 15.07
CA PHE A 36 33.26 -0.17 14.25
C PHE A 36 32.19 -0.20 13.15
N ARG A 37 30.94 0.18 13.48
CA ARG A 37 29.87 0.30 12.48
C ARG A 37 30.16 1.39 11.45
N GLN A 38 30.71 2.53 11.86
CA GLN A 38 31.10 3.59 10.94
C GLN A 38 32.23 3.17 10.00
N GLN A 39 33.24 2.46 10.50
CA GLN A 39 34.32 1.93 9.67
C GLN A 39 33.79 0.92 8.64
N LYS A 40 32.98 -0.05 9.08
CA LYS A 40 32.35 -1.01 8.15
C LYS A 40 31.44 -0.36 7.13
N ALA A 41 30.69 0.68 7.50
CA ALA A 41 29.86 1.42 6.57
C ALA A 41 30.72 2.12 5.50
N LYS A 42 31.81 2.80 5.91
CA LYS A 42 32.75 3.42 4.98
C LYS A 42 33.40 2.42 4.02
N GLU A 43 33.85 1.28 4.54
CA GLU A 43 34.45 0.21 3.74
C GLU A 43 33.45 -0.35 2.72
N ARG A 44 32.20 -0.59 3.13
CA ARG A 44 31.13 -1.01 2.21
C ARG A 44 30.88 0.04 1.13
N ASP A 45 30.75 1.30 1.51
CA ASP A 45 30.47 2.38 0.56
C ASP A 45 31.65 2.61 -0.41
N GLU A 46 32.89 2.40 0.04
CA GLU A 46 34.08 2.43 -0.81
C GLU A 46 34.15 1.26 -1.78
N ASN A 47 33.83 0.04 -1.33
CA ASN A 47 33.73 -1.14 -2.19
C ASN A 47 32.66 -0.95 -3.28
N LEU A 48 31.48 -0.45 -2.92
CA LEU A 48 30.42 -0.15 -3.89
C LEU A 48 30.87 0.88 -4.94
N ARG A 49 31.64 1.91 -4.54
CA ARG A 49 32.20 2.88 -5.48
C ARG A 49 33.21 2.23 -6.43
N LEU A 50 34.06 1.35 -5.94
CA LEU A 50 35.03 0.64 -6.78
C LEU A 50 34.35 -0.30 -7.76
N GLU A 51 33.32 -1.03 -7.33
CA GLU A 51 32.51 -1.88 -8.19
C GLU A 51 31.79 -1.08 -9.29
N GLU A 52 31.25 0.11 -8.95
CA GLU A 52 30.62 0.99 -9.93
C GLU A 52 31.64 1.51 -10.97
N ILE A 53 32.83 1.92 -10.52
CA ILE A 53 33.91 2.34 -11.44
C ILE A 53 34.32 1.17 -12.34
N GLN A 54 34.44 -0.05 -11.80
CA GLN A 54 34.76 -1.24 -12.58
C GLN A 54 33.67 -1.53 -13.62
N ARG A 55 32.40 -1.44 -13.23
CA ARG A 55 31.24 -1.62 -14.12
C ARG A 55 31.22 -0.58 -15.23
N GLN A 56 31.45 0.69 -14.91
CA GLN A 56 31.51 1.75 -15.91
C GLN A 56 32.70 1.59 -16.85
N ASN A 57 33.82 1.04 -16.38
CA ASN A 57 34.97 0.76 -17.24
C ASN A 57 34.84 -0.57 -18.00
N ASP A 58 33.82 -1.39 -17.73
CA ASP A 58 33.59 -2.64 -18.43
C ASP A 58 33.12 -2.38 -19.88
N PRO A 59 33.88 -2.84 -20.89
CA PRO A 59 33.49 -2.67 -22.29
C PRO A 59 32.13 -3.27 -22.64
N LEU A 60 31.73 -4.37 -21.98
CA LEU A 60 30.43 -5.00 -22.19
C LEU A 60 29.29 -4.12 -21.66
N TYR A 61 29.49 -3.48 -20.51
CA TYR A 61 28.52 -2.56 -19.93
C TYR A 61 28.37 -1.31 -20.81
N GLN A 62 29.48 -0.74 -21.28
CA GLN A 62 29.45 0.40 -22.21
C GLN A 62 28.75 0.05 -23.53
N ALA A 63 29.02 -1.12 -24.10
CA ALA A 63 28.33 -1.60 -25.30
C ALA A 63 26.82 -1.80 -25.05
N TRP A 64 26.44 -2.29 -23.87
CA TRP A 64 25.04 -2.44 -23.48
C TRP A 64 24.33 -1.08 -23.38
N ILE A 65 24.96 -0.07 -22.78
CA ILE A 65 24.40 1.30 -22.71
C ILE A 65 24.17 1.87 -24.11
N ILE A 66 25.17 1.76 -25.00
CA ILE A 66 25.05 2.22 -26.39
C ILE A 66 23.92 1.47 -27.12
N HIS A 67 23.79 0.16 -26.90
CA HIS A 67 22.73 -0.64 -27.49
C HIS A 67 21.34 -0.18 -27.03
N GLN A 68 21.17 0.10 -25.73
CA GLN A 68 19.93 0.65 -25.18
C GLN A 68 19.58 2.01 -25.77
N GLU A 69 20.56 2.92 -25.89
CA GLU A 69 20.34 4.22 -26.53
C GLU A 69 19.93 4.09 -28.00
N ASN A 70 20.53 3.16 -28.73
CA ASN A 70 20.18 2.89 -30.13
C ASN A 70 18.75 2.35 -30.26
N ILE A 71 18.32 1.42 -29.38
CA ILE A 71 16.93 0.95 -29.34
C ILE A 71 15.98 2.12 -29.06
N ARG A 72 16.31 2.98 -28.08
CA ARG A 72 15.47 4.14 -27.75
C ARG A 72 15.34 5.09 -28.94
N ARG A 73 16.45 5.41 -29.59
CA ARG A 73 16.48 6.28 -30.78
C ARG A 73 15.70 5.66 -31.95
N GLN A 74 15.76 4.35 -32.16
CA GLN A 74 14.96 3.67 -33.19
C GLN A 74 13.47 3.80 -32.92
N LYS A 75 13.03 3.59 -31.67
CA LYS A 75 11.62 3.77 -31.28
C LYS A 75 11.14 5.20 -31.47
N GLU A 76 11.96 6.19 -31.11
CA GLU A 76 11.65 7.63 -31.32
C GLU A 76 11.43 7.94 -32.81
N ILE A 77 12.27 7.39 -33.70
CA ILE A 77 12.13 7.56 -35.15
C ILE A 77 10.87 6.86 -35.67
N GLU A 78 10.62 5.62 -35.25
CA GLU A 78 9.42 4.86 -35.64
C GLU A 78 8.13 5.56 -35.21
N GLU A 79 8.09 6.09 -33.98
CA GLU A 79 6.97 6.85 -33.45
C GLU A 79 6.76 8.16 -34.23
N GLU A 80 7.83 8.86 -34.59
CA GLU A 80 7.74 10.07 -35.41
C GLU A 80 7.20 9.77 -36.81
N GLU A 81 7.67 8.69 -37.45
CA GLU A 81 7.13 8.24 -38.74
C GLU A 81 5.66 7.86 -38.67
N GLU A 82 5.23 7.15 -37.61
CA GLU A 82 3.83 6.78 -37.39
C GLU A 82 2.96 8.02 -37.18
N ASN A 83 3.43 8.96 -36.36
CA ASN A 83 2.75 10.23 -36.13
C ASN A 83 2.61 11.05 -37.41
N GLN A 84 3.66 11.11 -38.24
CA GLN A 84 3.61 11.79 -39.53
C GLN A 84 2.61 11.10 -40.49
N LYS A 85 2.59 9.76 -40.54
CA LYS A 85 1.61 9.00 -41.33
C LYS A 85 0.17 9.26 -40.85
N ALA A 86 -0.05 9.22 -39.54
CA ALA A 86 -1.35 9.48 -38.92
C ALA A 86 -1.82 10.93 -39.19
N GLN A 87 -0.92 11.91 -39.14
CA GLN A 87 -1.25 13.31 -39.44
C GLN A 87 -1.63 13.49 -40.91
N LYS A 88 -0.93 12.85 -41.85
CA LYS A 88 -1.29 12.87 -43.28
C LYS A 88 -2.67 12.24 -43.50
N LEU A 89 -2.94 11.10 -42.87
CA LEU A 89 -4.24 10.42 -42.99
C LEU A 89 -5.39 11.28 -42.41
N ARG A 90 -5.18 11.93 -41.26
CA ARG A 90 -6.16 12.86 -40.67
C ARG A 90 -6.48 14.03 -41.59
N LYS A 91 -5.47 14.64 -42.21
CA LYS A 91 -5.66 15.73 -43.18
C LYS A 91 -6.45 15.27 -44.41
N GLN A 92 -6.17 14.06 -44.91
CA GLN A 92 -6.94 13.48 -46.03
C GLN A 92 -8.40 13.23 -45.63
N HIS A 93 -8.64 12.66 -44.46
CA HIS A 93 -10.01 12.42 -43.96
C HIS A 93 -10.78 13.74 -43.76
N GLU A 94 -10.13 14.77 -43.22
CA GLU A 94 -10.73 16.10 -43.05
C GLU A 94 -11.11 16.73 -44.40
N GLN A 95 -10.24 16.64 -45.41
CA GLN A 95 -10.55 17.11 -46.76
C GLN A 95 -11.74 16.36 -47.39
N MET A 96 -11.80 15.03 -47.24
CA MET A 96 -12.92 14.24 -47.71
C MET A 96 -14.24 14.62 -47.02
N GLU A 97 -14.21 14.87 -45.70
CA GLU A 97 -15.39 15.31 -44.94
C GLU A 97 -15.87 16.70 -45.37
N ILE A 98 -14.95 17.64 -45.63
CA ILE A 98 -15.30 18.97 -46.17
C ILE A 98 -15.95 18.84 -47.55
N GLN A 99 -15.36 18.05 -48.45
CA GLN A 99 -15.93 17.81 -49.79
C GLN A 99 -17.32 17.18 -49.70
N LYS A 100 -17.51 16.19 -48.82
CA LYS A 100 -18.80 15.52 -48.60
C LYS A 100 -19.85 16.48 -48.05
N LYS A 101 -19.49 17.34 -47.10
CA LYS A 101 -20.38 18.40 -46.57
C LYS A 101 -20.76 19.41 -47.64
N GLU A 102 -19.83 19.79 -48.53
CA GLU A 102 -20.12 20.71 -49.63
C GLU A 102 -21.05 20.08 -50.67
N GLN A 103 -20.85 18.80 -51.01
CA GLN A 103 -21.76 18.04 -51.88
C GLN A 103 -23.17 17.96 -51.28
N LEU A 104 -23.30 17.58 -50.01
CA LEU A 104 -24.58 17.56 -49.31
C LEU A 104 -25.25 18.93 -49.30
N ARG A 105 -24.49 20.02 -49.11
CA ARG A 105 -25.04 21.38 -49.14
C ARG A 105 -25.59 21.73 -50.53
N LYS A 106 -24.91 21.35 -51.61
CA LYS A 106 -25.38 21.54 -52.99
C LYS A 106 -26.65 20.74 -53.27
N GLU A 107 -26.69 19.46 -52.87
CA GLU A 107 -27.89 18.62 -53.00
C GLU A 107 -29.09 19.19 -52.22
N MET A 108 -28.86 19.70 -51.00
CA MET A 108 -29.92 20.32 -50.19
C MET A 108 -30.44 21.62 -50.82
N GLU A 109 -29.55 22.42 -51.43
CA GLU A 109 -29.94 23.64 -52.13
C GLU A 109 -30.74 23.33 -53.41
N GLU A 110 -30.37 22.28 -54.14
CA GLU A 110 -31.14 21.77 -55.29
C GLU A 110 -32.51 21.26 -54.86
N LYS A 111 -32.60 20.43 -53.82
CA LYS A 111 -33.88 19.97 -53.25
C LYS A 111 -34.74 21.12 -52.75
N GLN A 112 -34.15 22.16 -52.16
CA GLN A 112 -34.87 23.34 -51.71
C GLN A 112 -35.42 24.17 -52.88
N LYS A 113 -34.67 24.24 -54.01
CA LYS A 113 -35.15 24.84 -55.26
C LYS A 113 -36.28 24.02 -55.88
N GLU A 114 -36.20 22.69 -55.89
CA GLU A 114 -37.30 21.81 -56.32
C GLU A 114 -38.55 21.98 -55.44
N LEU A 115 -38.37 22.05 -54.11
CA LEU A 115 -39.48 22.25 -53.16
C LEU A 115 -40.14 23.63 -53.31
N SER A 116 -39.39 24.64 -53.75
CA SER A 116 -39.91 25.99 -54.01
C SER A 116 -40.82 26.08 -55.24
N LEU A 117 -40.82 25.05 -56.11
CA LEU A 117 -41.67 24.97 -57.31
C LEU A 117 -43.02 24.26 -57.08
N SER A 118 -43.22 23.61 -55.93
CA SER A 118 -44.47 22.94 -55.58
C SER A 118 -45.10 23.55 -54.32
N LYS A 119 -45.99 24.54 -54.48
CA LYS A 119 -46.86 25.03 -53.40
C LYS A 119 -48.31 24.64 -53.66
N ILE A 120 -48.86 23.68 -52.89
CA ILE A 120 -50.30 23.61 -52.55
C ILE A 120 -50.49 23.05 -51.12
N THR A 121 -51.11 23.90 -50.27
CA THR A 121 -52.00 23.74 -49.09
C THR A 121 -51.62 23.03 -47.78
N ALA A 122 -51.65 23.86 -46.72
CA ALA A 122 -52.47 23.77 -45.50
C ALA A 122 -52.03 22.89 -44.30
N PRO A 123 -52.45 23.27 -43.06
CA PRO A 123 -51.73 23.01 -41.82
C PRO A 123 -52.28 21.83 -41.03
N THR A 124 -51.40 21.07 -40.39
CA THR A 124 -51.79 20.14 -39.32
C THR A 124 -50.83 20.29 -38.14
N HIS A 125 -51.42 20.71 -37.03
CA HIS A 125 -50.83 20.71 -35.70
C HIS A 125 -50.48 19.26 -35.34
N ASN A 126 -49.19 18.93 -35.25
CA ASN A 126 -48.75 17.64 -34.73
C ASN A 126 -48.28 17.87 -33.28
N PRO A 127 -48.96 17.32 -32.26
CA PRO A 127 -48.47 17.44 -30.90
C PRO A 127 -47.12 16.72 -30.77
N PHE A 128 -46.28 17.20 -29.86
CA PHE A 128 -45.02 16.54 -29.51
C PHE A 128 -45.29 15.07 -29.14
N PRO A 129 -44.45 14.13 -29.60
CA PRO A 129 -44.54 12.75 -29.14
C PRO A 129 -44.36 12.75 -27.63
N PRO A 130 -45.13 11.96 -26.86
CA PRO A 130 -44.84 11.79 -25.46
C PRO A 130 -43.40 11.28 -25.36
N ILE A 131 -42.59 11.94 -24.51
CA ILE A 131 -41.30 11.40 -24.08
C ILE A 131 -41.64 10.05 -23.44
N GLN A 132 -41.46 8.97 -24.22
CA GLN A 132 -41.33 7.66 -23.63
C GLN A 132 -40.00 7.70 -22.90
N VAL A 133 -40.06 8.07 -21.62
CA VAL A 133 -39.08 7.61 -20.66
C VAL A 133 -39.28 6.10 -20.65
N THR A 134 -38.58 5.39 -21.53
CA THR A 134 -38.26 4.00 -21.30
C THR A 134 -37.35 3.99 -20.08
N ILE A 135 -37.96 4.08 -18.91
CA ILE A 135 -37.47 3.37 -17.74
C ILE A 135 -37.58 1.91 -18.17
N ALA A 136 -36.56 1.45 -18.89
CA ALA A 136 -36.24 0.04 -18.92
C ALA A 136 -36.31 -0.38 -17.45
N PRO A 137 -37.10 -1.41 -17.09
CA PRO A 137 -37.15 -1.86 -15.71
C PRO A 137 -35.70 -2.03 -15.31
N SER A 138 -35.27 -1.27 -14.31
CA SER A 138 -33.96 -1.40 -13.74
C SER A 138 -33.90 -2.82 -13.23
N ILE A 139 -33.43 -3.75 -14.07
CA ILE A 139 -33.01 -5.06 -13.64
C ILE A 139 -31.93 -4.71 -12.64
N GLU A 140 -32.29 -4.73 -11.36
CA GLU A 140 -31.39 -4.34 -10.28
C GLU A 140 -30.14 -5.16 -10.48
N ARG A 141 -29.06 -4.48 -10.87
CA ARG A 141 -27.79 -5.16 -11.11
C ARG A 141 -27.42 -5.82 -9.79
N PRO A 142 -27.02 -7.11 -9.80
CA PRO A 142 -26.70 -7.80 -8.56
C PRO A 142 -25.60 -7.05 -7.82
N VAL A 143 -25.70 -7.00 -6.49
CA VAL A 143 -24.72 -6.30 -5.64
C VAL A 143 -23.34 -6.93 -5.79
N CYS A 144 -22.31 -6.10 -5.89
CA CYS A 144 -20.93 -6.57 -5.98
C CYS A 144 -20.48 -7.21 -4.67
N SER A 145 -20.34 -8.54 -4.67
CA SER A 145 -19.86 -9.27 -3.48
C SER A 145 -18.49 -8.81 -2.98
N PHE A 146 -17.57 -8.39 -3.86
CA PHE A 146 -16.26 -7.90 -3.43
C PHE A 146 -16.39 -6.56 -2.72
N TYR A 147 -17.04 -5.58 -3.34
CA TYR A 147 -17.26 -4.28 -2.72
C TYR A 147 -18.04 -4.39 -1.40
N LEU A 148 -19.07 -5.22 -1.35
CA LEU A 148 -19.85 -5.45 -0.13
C LEU A 148 -19.00 -6.01 1.02
N LYS A 149 -17.99 -6.84 0.73
CA LYS A 149 -17.15 -7.47 1.75
C LYS A 149 -15.96 -6.63 2.14
N THR A 150 -15.30 -5.97 1.19
CA THR A 150 -14.01 -5.29 1.40
C THR A 150 -14.10 -3.77 1.28
N GLY A 151 -15.23 -3.21 0.87
CA GLY A 151 -15.37 -1.78 0.56
C GLY A 151 -14.65 -1.34 -0.72
N VAL A 152 -14.00 -2.26 -1.45
CA VAL A 152 -13.26 -1.97 -2.68
C VAL A 152 -13.49 -3.05 -3.74
N CYS A 153 -13.39 -2.67 -5.01
CA CYS A 153 -13.53 -3.58 -6.15
C CYS A 153 -12.45 -3.28 -7.18
N ARG A 154 -11.84 -4.32 -7.76
CA ARG A 154 -10.83 -4.18 -8.81
C ARG A 154 -11.28 -3.38 -10.03
N TYR A 155 -12.59 -3.34 -10.29
CA TYR A 155 -13.17 -2.61 -11.42
C TYR A 155 -13.62 -1.20 -11.06
N ASN A 156 -13.67 -0.86 -9.77
CA ASN A 156 -14.15 0.43 -9.26
C ASN A 156 -15.46 0.87 -9.95
N GLU A 157 -15.52 2.06 -10.54
CA GLU A 157 -16.70 2.58 -11.27
C GLU A 157 -17.06 1.78 -12.55
N ARG A 158 -16.12 1.00 -13.10
CA ARG A 158 -16.34 0.16 -14.29
C ARG A 158 -16.96 -1.20 -13.95
N CYS A 159 -17.33 -1.45 -12.69
CA CYS A 159 -17.95 -2.72 -12.32
C CYS A 159 -19.36 -2.85 -12.92
N HIS A 160 -19.68 -4.00 -13.49
CA HIS A 160 -21.02 -4.32 -13.97
C HIS A 160 -22.03 -4.61 -12.84
N ARG A 161 -21.57 -4.65 -11.59
CA ARG A 161 -22.37 -4.90 -10.39
C ARG A 161 -22.51 -3.61 -9.57
N THR A 162 -23.56 -3.53 -8.77
CA THR A 162 -23.84 -2.32 -7.96
C THR A 162 -22.89 -2.20 -6.77
N HIS A 163 -22.35 -1.00 -6.54
CA HIS A 163 -21.54 -0.63 -5.36
C HIS A 163 -22.36 0.32 -4.46
N ASN A 164 -22.82 -0.17 -3.32
CA ASN A 164 -23.60 0.62 -2.37
C ASN A 164 -22.64 1.37 -1.44
N LYS A 165 -22.22 2.58 -1.84
CA LYS A 165 -21.36 3.44 -1.01
C LYS A 165 -22.17 4.02 0.15
N PRO A 166 -21.80 3.77 1.41
CA PRO A 166 -22.53 4.36 2.53
C PRO A 166 -22.15 5.82 2.75
N ASP A 167 -23.08 6.64 3.24
CA ASP A 167 -22.83 8.07 3.48
C ASP A 167 -21.93 8.30 4.71
N ILE A 168 -22.35 7.83 5.88
CA ILE A 168 -21.59 7.91 7.13
C ILE A 168 -21.62 6.55 7.81
N THR A 169 -20.46 6.04 8.16
CA THR A 169 -20.28 4.81 8.94
C THR A 169 -19.20 5.03 9.99
N ASN A 170 -19.06 4.10 10.93
CA ASN A 170 -17.95 4.10 11.88
C ASN A 170 -16.63 3.58 11.28
N THR A 171 -16.59 3.22 10.00
CA THR A 171 -15.39 2.64 9.37
C THR A 171 -14.91 3.51 8.20
N LEU A 172 -13.67 3.97 8.30
CA LEU A 172 -12.96 4.67 7.25
C LEU A 172 -11.99 3.75 6.53
N LEU A 173 -11.87 3.99 5.23
CA LEU A 173 -10.82 3.47 4.37
C LEU A 173 -9.93 4.64 3.94
N ALA A 174 -8.68 4.65 4.36
CA ALA A 174 -7.65 5.51 3.79
C ALA A 174 -6.99 4.76 2.61
N VAL A 175 -7.31 5.19 1.40
CA VAL A 175 -6.91 4.50 0.16
C VAL A 175 -5.41 4.69 -0.08
N ASN A 176 -4.69 3.58 -0.31
CA ASN A 176 -3.26 3.57 -0.67
C ASN A 176 -2.37 4.44 0.24
N MET A 177 -2.74 4.59 1.52
CA MET A 177 -2.02 5.44 2.48
C MET A 177 -0.67 4.83 2.86
N TYR A 178 -0.62 3.51 3.08
CA TYR A 178 0.63 2.79 3.28
C TYR A 178 1.31 2.56 1.93
N SER A 179 2.56 2.97 1.81
CA SER A 179 3.41 2.68 0.65
C SER A 179 4.82 2.44 1.14
N ASN A 180 5.44 1.36 0.67
CA ASN A 180 6.88 1.14 0.78
C ASN A 180 7.52 1.27 -0.62
N PHE A 181 8.84 1.37 -0.68
CA PHE A 181 9.60 1.52 -1.92
C PHE A 181 9.24 0.42 -2.96
N GLU A 182 9.11 -0.85 -2.53
CA GLU A 182 8.64 -1.98 -3.36
C GLU A 182 7.27 -1.78 -4.00
N MET A 183 6.40 -1.00 -3.36
CA MET A 183 5.01 -0.83 -3.75
C MET A 183 4.84 0.38 -4.67
N GLN A 184 5.82 1.29 -4.75
CA GLN A 184 5.71 2.51 -5.55
C GLN A 184 6.26 2.34 -6.97
N TYR A 185 7.22 1.45 -7.18
CA TYR A 185 7.74 1.07 -8.50
C TYR A 185 7.12 -0.25 -8.93
N GLY A 186 6.13 -0.17 -9.83
CA GLY A 186 5.47 -1.35 -10.37
C GLY A 186 6.48 -2.30 -10.99
N LEU A 187 6.55 -3.52 -10.47
CA LEU A 187 7.12 -4.69 -11.16
C LEU A 187 6.23 -5.10 -12.36
N ASP A 188 5.83 -4.12 -13.17
CA ASP A 188 5.17 -4.34 -14.47
C ASP A 188 6.20 -4.32 -15.61
N ASP A 189 7.42 -3.81 -15.37
CA ASP A 189 8.54 -3.95 -16.30
C ASP A 189 9.30 -5.24 -16.01
N GLU A 190 9.31 -6.14 -16.99
CA GLU A 190 9.92 -7.47 -17.01
C GLU A 190 11.47 -7.47 -16.89
N TYR A 191 12.07 -6.34 -16.50
CA TYR A 191 13.51 -6.04 -16.60
C TYR A 191 14.22 -5.77 -15.28
N ASP A 192 13.65 -6.19 -14.15
CA ASP A 192 14.36 -6.08 -12.86
C ASP A 192 14.11 -7.27 -11.93
N PHE A 193 14.73 -8.39 -12.27
CA PHE A 193 14.73 -9.60 -11.46
C PHE A 193 15.65 -9.49 -10.22
N ASP A 194 16.54 -8.50 -10.18
CA ASP A 194 17.57 -8.37 -9.14
C ASP A 194 17.15 -7.43 -7.99
N ILE A 195 16.30 -6.40 -8.21
CA ILE A 195 15.78 -5.56 -7.10
C ILE A 195 14.84 -6.33 -6.16
N GLY A 196 14.18 -7.38 -6.65
CA GLY A 196 13.23 -8.20 -5.86
C GLY A 196 13.87 -9.22 -4.92
N LEU A 197 15.20 -9.41 -4.98
CA LEU A 197 15.93 -10.43 -4.21
C LEU A 197 16.68 -9.85 -2.98
N GLU A 198 16.86 -8.52 -2.90
CA GLU A 198 17.64 -7.89 -1.82
C GLU A 198 16.81 -7.48 -0.59
N PHE A 199 15.48 -7.40 -0.69
CA PHE A 199 14.62 -7.01 0.43
C PHE A 199 14.06 -8.24 1.13
N GLU A 200 14.71 -8.62 2.23
CA GLU A 200 14.24 -9.69 3.11
C GLU A 200 12.84 -9.32 3.64
N GLU A 201 11.89 -10.26 3.61
CA GLU A 201 10.49 -10.06 4.05
C GLU A 201 10.38 -9.46 5.47
N SER A 202 11.44 -9.62 6.28
CA SER A 202 11.69 -8.95 7.55
C SER A 202 11.69 -7.42 7.46
N GLU A 203 12.36 -6.82 6.47
CA GLU A 203 12.44 -5.37 6.28
C GLU A 203 11.09 -4.77 5.92
N ARG A 204 10.29 -5.48 5.11
CA ARG A 204 8.91 -5.09 4.80
C ARG A 204 8.05 -4.98 6.05
N TYR A 205 8.22 -5.89 7.00
CA TYR A 205 7.48 -5.82 8.27
C TYR A 205 8.00 -4.70 9.17
N GLU A 206 9.31 -4.46 9.24
CA GLU A 206 9.87 -3.31 9.98
C GLU A 206 9.33 -1.98 9.44
N ASN A 207 9.32 -1.78 8.13
CA ASN A 207 8.73 -0.60 7.49
C ASN A 207 7.24 -0.44 7.83
N PHE A 208 6.49 -1.54 7.87
CA PHE A 208 5.11 -1.52 8.33
C PHE A 208 4.99 -1.10 9.81
N LYS A 209 5.90 -1.54 10.69
CA LYS A 209 5.87 -1.14 12.10
C LYS A 209 6.09 0.35 12.27
N ASP A 210 7.04 0.92 11.54
CA ASP A 210 7.32 2.36 11.58
C ASP A 210 6.08 3.15 11.14
N PHE A 211 5.45 2.74 10.01
CA PHE A 211 4.17 3.30 9.59
C PHE A 211 3.08 3.14 10.66
N TYR A 212 2.94 1.96 11.25
CA TYR A 212 1.91 1.68 12.26
C TYR A 212 2.06 2.59 13.48
N TYR A 213 3.28 2.78 13.97
CA TYR A 213 3.56 3.62 15.14
C TYR A 213 3.46 5.12 14.86
N ASP A 214 3.67 5.55 13.61
CA ASP A 214 3.48 6.94 13.20
C ASP A 214 2.00 7.27 12.98
N VAL A 215 1.27 6.37 12.31
CA VAL A 215 -0.07 6.67 11.80
C VAL A 215 -1.19 6.36 12.80
N LEU A 216 -1.12 5.25 13.54
CA LEU A 216 -2.20 4.89 14.47
C LEU A 216 -2.49 6.01 15.49
N PRO A 217 -1.49 6.63 16.16
CA PRO A 217 -1.76 7.72 17.10
C PRO A 217 -2.47 8.91 16.47
N GLU A 218 -2.18 9.23 15.19
CA GLU A 218 -2.86 10.32 14.49
C GLU A 218 -4.36 10.04 14.29
N PHE A 219 -4.76 8.79 14.06
CA PHE A 219 -6.17 8.40 13.99
C PHE A 219 -6.83 8.34 15.38
N GLU A 220 -6.09 7.94 16.42
CA GLU A 220 -6.59 7.91 17.81
C GLU A 220 -6.91 9.31 18.37
N ARG A 221 -6.37 10.38 17.79
CA ARG A 221 -6.69 11.77 18.17
C ARG A 221 -8.17 12.13 17.97
N PHE A 222 -8.87 11.43 17.09
CA PHE A 222 -10.28 11.69 16.76
C PHE A 222 -11.25 10.80 17.54
N GLY A 223 -10.77 9.74 18.20
CA GLY A 223 -11.61 8.80 18.91
C GLY A 223 -10.94 7.45 19.15
N HIS A 224 -11.65 6.57 19.85
CA HIS A 224 -11.16 5.23 20.14
C HIS A 224 -11.24 4.34 18.89
N VAL A 225 -10.07 3.87 18.43
CA VAL A 225 -9.93 2.99 17.27
C VAL A 225 -10.07 1.54 17.72
N ILE A 226 -11.16 0.89 17.32
CA ILE A 226 -11.41 -0.54 17.61
C ILE A 226 -10.59 -1.42 16.66
N ILE A 227 -10.57 -1.05 15.37
CA ILE A 227 -9.88 -1.84 14.35
C ILE A 227 -8.99 -0.93 13.53
N PHE A 228 -7.71 -1.30 13.47
CA PHE A 228 -6.74 -0.71 12.57
C PHE A 228 -6.11 -1.85 11.75
N LYS A 229 -6.32 -1.87 10.44
CA LYS A 229 -5.79 -2.90 9.53
C LYS A 229 -5.13 -2.27 8.33
N VAL A 230 -3.89 -2.65 8.06
CA VAL A 230 -3.13 -2.20 6.89
C VAL A 230 -3.01 -3.36 5.91
N CYS A 231 -3.36 -3.11 4.65
CA CYS A 231 -3.32 -4.11 3.59
C CYS A 231 -1.93 -4.25 2.97
N ALA A 232 -1.47 -5.50 2.90
CA ALA A 232 -0.24 -5.96 2.29
C ALA A 232 -0.46 -6.54 0.86
N ASN A 233 -1.66 -6.35 0.29
CA ASN A 233 -2.00 -6.83 -1.04
C ASN A 233 -1.06 -6.24 -2.12
N SER A 234 -0.84 -7.01 -3.19
CA SER A 234 -0.09 -6.55 -4.37
C SER A 234 -0.97 -5.80 -5.37
N GLU A 235 -2.23 -6.23 -5.51
CA GLU A 235 -3.19 -5.64 -6.44
C GLU A 235 -3.53 -4.18 -6.10
N ILE A 236 -3.48 -3.31 -7.10
CA ILE A 236 -3.60 -1.85 -6.97
C ILE A 236 -4.85 -1.37 -6.21
N HIS A 237 -5.96 -2.10 -6.31
CA HIS A 237 -7.23 -1.73 -5.68
C HIS A 237 -7.28 -2.00 -4.15
N LEU A 238 -6.36 -2.82 -3.64
CA LEU A 238 -6.25 -3.21 -2.22
C LEU A 238 -4.93 -2.81 -1.58
N ARG A 239 -3.90 -2.64 -2.41
CA ARG A 239 -2.54 -2.34 -2.02
C ARG A 239 -2.46 -1.06 -1.18
N GLY A 240 -1.85 -1.16 0.00
CA GLY A 240 -1.60 0.01 0.86
C GLY A 240 -2.83 0.59 1.55
N ASN A 241 -4.01 -0.01 1.36
CA ASN A 241 -5.24 0.44 2.00
C ASN A 241 -5.16 0.29 3.52
N VAL A 242 -5.62 1.30 4.24
CA VAL A 242 -5.71 1.28 5.69
C VAL A 242 -7.18 1.39 6.09
N TYR A 243 -7.65 0.41 6.84
CA TYR A 243 -9.00 0.41 7.39
C TYR A 243 -8.96 0.79 8.86
N ILE A 244 -9.82 1.73 9.23
CA ILE A 244 -9.93 2.28 10.57
C ILE A 244 -11.39 2.22 11.00
N GLN A 245 -11.72 1.37 11.96
CA GLN A 245 -13.04 1.34 12.60
C GLN A 245 -12.98 2.02 13.95
N TYR A 246 -13.79 3.06 14.10
CA TYR A 246 -14.01 3.77 15.34
C TYR A 246 -15.15 3.14 16.14
N GLU A 247 -15.19 3.47 17.43
CA GLU A 247 -16.31 3.10 18.30
C GLU A 247 -17.63 3.72 17.87
N THR A 248 -17.59 4.96 17.37
CA THR A 248 -18.77 5.69 16.89
C THR A 248 -18.58 6.24 15.49
N ASP A 249 -19.69 6.42 14.78
CA ASP A 249 -19.75 7.11 13.49
C ASP A 249 -19.36 8.59 13.59
N TYR A 250 -19.67 9.24 14.71
CA TYR A 250 -19.26 10.62 14.97
C TYR A 250 -17.74 10.78 14.97
N GLN A 251 -17.00 9.90 15.65
CA GLN A 251 -15.53 9.92 15.66
C GLN A 251 -14.97 9.71 14.25
N ALA A 252 -15.53 8.77 13.50
CA ALA A 252 -15.16 8.54 12.09
C ALA A 252 -15.43 9.78 11.23
N MET A 253 -16.54 10.48 11.43
CA MET A 253 -16.85 11.71 10.72
C MET A 253 -15.86 12.84 11.03
N GLN A 254 -15.44 13.00 12.29
CA GLN A 254 -14.43 13.99 12.67
C GLN A 254 -13.08 13.68 12.00
N ALA A 255 -12.66 12.42 12.04
CA ALA A 255 -11.44 11.97 11.36
C ALA A 255 -11.52 12.19 9.84
N TYR A 256 -12.63 11.85 9.19
CA TYR A 256 -12.85 12.05 7.76
C TYR A 256 -12.69 13.51 7.35
N LYS A 257 -13.32 14.44 8.07
CA LYS A 257 -13.27 15.88 7.79
C LYS A 257 -11.85 16.43 7.95
N ALA A 258 -11.14 16.02 9.00
CA ALA A 258 -9.81 16.50 9.28
C ALA A 258 -8.74 15.91 8.35
N LEU A 259 -8.80 14.60 8.07
CA LEU A 259 -7.73 13.88 7.39
C LEU A 259 -7.77 14.05 5.87
N ASN A 260 -8.94 14.24 5.26
CA ASN A 260 -9.06 14.47 3.80
C ASN A 260 -8.39 15.78 3.30
N THR A 261 -7.92 16.63 4.22
CA THR A 261 -7.19 17.86 3.90
C THR A 261 -5.69 17.77 4.23
N ARG A 262 -5.22 16.63 4.72
CA ARG A 262 -3.84 16.42 5.16
C ARG A 262 -3.03 15.60 4.16
N TYR A 263 -1.71 15.68 4.30
CA TYR A 263 -0.73 14.94 3.52
C TYR A 263 0.05 13.99 4.41
N TYR A 264 0.41 12.83 3.85
CA TYR A 264 1.31 11.86 4.44
C TYR A 264 2.32 11.41 3.37
N ALA A 265 3.61 11.48 3.67
CA ALA A 265 4.70 11.12 2.75
C ALA A 265 4.54 11.74 1.34
N GLY A 266 4.20 13.03 1.27
CA GLY A 266 4.04 13.77 0.01
C GLY A 266 2.75 13.48 -0.78
N ARG A 267 1.85 12.63 -0.28
CA ARG A 267 0.56 12.32 -0.92
C ARG A 267 -0.61 12.76 -0.04
N MET A 268 -1.67 13.27 -0.66
CA MET A 268 -2.89 13.64 0.06
C MET A 268 -3.57 12.38 0.60
N VAL A 269 -3.99 12.41 1.87
CA VAL A 269 -4.72 11.30 2.48
C VAL A 269 -6.15 11.30 1.93
N GLN A 270 -6.58 10.16 1.40
CA GLN A 270 -7.93 9.97 0.84
C GLN A 270 -8.73 8.99 1.70
N CYS A 271 -9.53 9.52 2.60
CA CYS A 271 -10.46 8.78 3.43
C CYS A 271 -11.83 8.66 2.77
N GLN A 272 -12.42 7.46 2.80
CA GLN A 272 -13.78 7.19 2.34
C GLN A 272 -14.52 6.36 3.39
N PHE A 273 -15.83 6.58 3.55
CA PHE A 273 -16.65 5.72 4.39
C PHE A 273 -16.86 4.36 3.70
N VAL A 274 -16.69 3.30 4.47
CA VAL A 274 -16.96 1.93 4.01
C VAL A 274 -17.80 1.20 5.04
N ASN A 275 -18.54 0.19 4.60
CA ASN A 275 -19.23 -0.74 5.48
C ASN A 275 -18.61 -2.13 5.33
N ILE A 276 -17.98 -2.63 6.39
CA ILE A 276 -17.42 -3.98 6.43
C ILE A 276 -18.32 -4.82 7.34
N PRO A 277 -19.27 -5.61 6.78
CA PRO A 277 -20.25 -6.34 7.58
C PRO A 277 -19.60 -7.42 8.44
N SER A 278 -18.47 -7.99 7.98
CA SER A 278 -17.71 -8.97 8.73
C SER A 278 -16.24 -8.96 8.31
N TRP A 279 -15.36 -8.68 9.27
CA TRP A 279 -13.91 -8.72 9.07
C TRP A 279 -13.40 -10.11 8.71
N SER A 280 -14.00 -11.18 9.26
CA SER A 280 -13.61 -12.55 8.92
C SER A 280 -13.97 -12.92 7.48
N ALA A 281 -15.04 -12.32 6.92
CA ALA A 281 -15.41 -12.50 5.52
C ALA A 281 -14.60 -11.61 4.55
N ALA A 282 -14.06 -10.50 5.04
CA ALA A 282 -13.24 -9.55 4.27
C ALA A 282 -11.77 -10.00 4.19
N ILE A 283 -11.22 -10.48 5.30
CA ILE A 283 -9.83 -10.89 5.42
C ILE A 283 -9.65 -12.27 4.78
N CYS A 284 -8.57 -12.45 4.03
CA CYS A 284 -8.21 -13.74 3.47
C CYS A 284 -7.87 -14.71 4.61
N GLY A 285 -8.73 -15.71 4.86
CA GLY A 285 -8.56 -16.69 5.95
C GLY A 285 -7.32 -17.59 5.85
N LYS A 286 -6.51 -17.47 4.79
CA LYS A 286 -5.21 -18.14 4.64
C LYS A 286 -4.01 -17.21 4.87
N HIS A 287 -4.25 -15.93 5.18
CA HIS A 287 -3.22 -14.92 5.48
C HIS A 287 -3.28 -14.50 6.97
N THR A 288 -4.15 -15.10 7.78
CA THR A 288 -4.45 -14.63 9.15
C THR A 288 -3.46 -15.09 10.21
N ASP A 289 -2.61 -16.06 9.94
CA ASP A 289 -1.69 -16.59 10.95
C ASP A 289 -0.26 -16.31 10.51
N GLY A 290 0.32 -15.24 11.06
CA GLY A 290 1.71 -14.80 10.87
C GLY A 290 2.77 -15.78 11.40
N LEU A 291 2.59 -17.08 11.13
CA LEU A 291 3.65 -18.07 11.04
C LEU A 291 3.64 -18.59 9.60
N PHE A 292 4.79 -18.48 8.95
CA PHE A 292 5.12 -19.03 7.64
C PHE A 292 4.89 -20.56 7.48
N GLU A 293 4.32 -21.25 8.47
CA GLU A 293 4.06 -22.68 8.47
C GLU A 293 2.68 -23.08 7.93
N HIS A 294 1.75 -22.13 7.75
CA HIS A 294 0.42 -22.43 7.18
C HIS A 294 0.17 -21.71 5.85
N GLY A 295 1.08 -21.92 4.90
CA GLY A 295 0.84 -21.78 3.45
C GLY A 295 0.55 -20.36 2.95
N LYS A 296 1.34 -19.91 1.96
CA LYS A 296 1.05 -18.70 1.20
C LYS A 296 -0.39 -18.76 0.66
N CYS A 297 -1.09 -17.62 0.62
CA CYS A 297 -2.41 -17.53 0.01
C CYS A 297 -2.38 -18.19 -1.39
N PRO A 298 -3.26 -19.16 -1.69
CA PRO A 298 -3.23 -19.89 -2.96
C PRO A 298 -3.55 -19.01 -4.17
N LYS A 299 -4.16 -17.84 -3.93
CA LYS A 299 -4.41 -16.82 -4.97
C LYS A 299 -3.20 -15.89 -5.19
N GLY A 300 -2.19 -15.98 -4.33
CA GLY A 300 -0.96 -15.21 -4.41
C GLY A 300 -1.22 -13.70 -4.51
N ARG A 301 -0.54 -13.06 -5.47
CA ARG A 301 -0.62 -11.63 -5.73
C ARG A 301 -2.02 -11.18 -6.19
N ARG A 302 -2.78 -12.02 -6.89
CA ARG A 302 -4.11 -11.72 -7.49
C ARG A 302 -5.29 -11.90 -6.53
N CYS A 303 -5.05 -11.87 -5.22
CA CYS A 303 -6.10 -12.06 -4.23
C CYS A 303 -6.96 -10.79 -4.05
N ASN A 304 -8.27 -10.94 -4.17
CA ASN A 304 -9.26 -9.85 -3.99
C ASN A 304 -9.82 -9.78 -2.56
N TYR A 305 -9.22 -10.48 -1.60
CA TYR A 305 -9.54 -10.40 -0.17
C TYR A 305 -8.40 -9.72 0.57
N LEU A 306 -8.67 -9.17 1.76
CA LEU A 306 -7.67 -8.38 2.49
C LEU A 306 -6.55 -9.29 2.98
N HIS A 307 -5.33 -9.04 2.50
CA HIS A 307 -4.11 -9.53 3.13
C HIS A 307 -3.68 -8.45 4.10
N VAL A 308 -3.76 -8.71 5.41
CA VAL A 308 -3.49 -7.69 6.43
C VAL A 308 -2.17 -7.97 7.13
N PHE A 309 -1.39 -6.91 7.37
CA PHE A 309 -0.24 -7.03 8.26
C PHE A 309 -0.69 -7.37 9.68
N ARG A 310 0.14 -8.14 10.37
CA ARG A 310 -0.07 -8.43 11.79
C ARG A 310 0.36 -7.21 12.60
N ASN A 311 -0.59 -6.50 13.20
CA ASN A 311 -0.29 -5.37 14.08
C ASN A 311 0.71 -5.80 15.17
N PRO A 312 1.71 -4.96 15.51
CA PRO A 312 2.64 -5.23 16.58
C PRO A 312 1.90 -5.46 17.91
N PRO A 313 2.42 -6.34 18.80
CA PRO A 313 1.85 -6.49 20.12
C PRO A 313 1.95 -5.16 20.87
N LEU A 314 0.88 -4.77 21.57
CA LEU A 314 0.90 -3.61 22.45
C LEU A 314 2.02 -3.80 23.50
N LYS A 315 2.82 -2.75 23.73
CA LYS A 315 4.01 -2.73 24.63
C LYS A 315 3.75 -3.26 26.06
N SER A 316 2.50 -3.38 26.48
CA SER A 316 2.10 -3.95 27.77
C SER A 316 2.19 -5.48 27.87
N ILE A 317 2.26 -6.21 26.75
CA ILE A 317 2.18 -7.69 26.74
C ILE A 317 3.57 -8.35 26.88
N GLU A 318 4.66 -7.65 26.59
CA GLU A 318 6.02 -8.21 26.68
C GLU A 318 6.43 -8.58 28.11
N LYS A 319 5.98 -7.82 29.13
CA LYS A 319 6.31 -8.12 30.54
C LYS A 319 5.77 -9.48 31.02
N ASN A 320 4.68 -9.99 30.43
CA ASN A 320 4.05 -11.25 30.83
C ASN A 320 4.64 -12.49 30.11
N LYS A 321 5.32 -12.31 28.97
CA LYS A 321 5.96 -13.43 28.26
C LYS A 321 7.27 -13.86 28.90
N ASP A 322 8.03 -12.94 29.48
CA ASP A 322 9.26 -13.29 30.21
C ASP A 322 8.97 -14.06 31.51
N GLU A 323 7.83 -13.81 32.15
CA GLU A 323 7.45 -14.48 33.40
C GLU A 323 6.91 -15.91 33.18
N SER A 324 6.11 -16.13 32.13
CA SER A 324 5.64 -17.47 31.75
C SER A 324 6.77 -18.35 31.22
N SER A 325 7.72 -17.77 30.48
CA SER A 325 8.94 -18.44 30.01
C SER A 325 9.85 -18.89 31.16
N ARG A 326 9.96 -18.09 32.23
CA ARG A 326 10.73 -18.43 33.44
C ARG A 326 10.04 -19.51 34.27
N LYS A 327 8.69 -19.53 34.35
CA LYS A 327 7.93 -20.59 35.01
C LYS A 327 8.04 -21.94 34.27
N ASN A 328 8.00 -21.94 32.93
CA ASN A 328 8.14 -23.17 32.12
C ASN A 328 9.57 -23.77 32.10
N LYS A 329 10.62 -22.95 32.32
CA LYS A 329 11.98 -23.47 32.51
C LYS A 329 12.18 -24.10 33.90
N ARG A 330 11.49 -23.59 34.93
CA ARG A 330 11.53 -24.17 36.30
C ARG A 330 10.78 -25.51 36.41
N SER A 331 9.68 -25.71 35.67
CA SER A 331 8.96 -26.99 35.64
C SER A 331 9.75 -28.08 34.90
N LYS A 332 10.36 -27.78 33.74
CA LYS A 332 11.21 -28.73 32.99
C LYS A 332 12.49 -29.15 33.71
N SER A 333 13.03 -28.31 34.59
CA SER A 333 14.18 -28.65 35.44
C SER A 333 13.83 -29.67 36.53
N ARG A 334 12.65 -29.55 37.15
CA ARG A 334 12.18 -30.47 38.22
C ARG A 334 11.91 -31.89 37.71
N ASP A 335 11.41 -32.02 36.47
CA ASP A 335 11.18 -33.34 35.86
C ASP A 335 12.48 -34.08 35.51
N ARG A 336 13.54 -33.36 35.12
CA ARG A 336 14.85 -33.98 34.84
C ARG A 336 15.55 -34.47 36.11
N SER A 337 15.38 -33.80 37.25
CA SER A 337 15.89 -34.28 38.54
C SER A 337 15.17 -35.53 39.07
N ASN A 338 13.86 -35.64 38.84
CA ASN A 338 13.08 -36.81 39.27
C ASN A 338 13.34 -38.06 38.40
N LYS A 339 13.63 -37.89 37.10
CA LYS A 339 14.03 -39.00 36.22
C LYS A 339 15.43 -39.56 36.55
N ARG A 340 16.37 -38.73 37.02
CA ARG A 340 17.71 -39.21 37.45
C ARG A 340 17.67 -40.00 38.76
N LYS A 341 16.82 -39.63 39.73
CA LYS A 341 16.68 -40.38 40.99
C LYS A 341 16.01 -41.75 40.86
N LYS A 342 15.22 -41.99 39.79
CA LYS A 342 14.61 -43.31 39.53
C LYS A 342 15.55 -44.32 38.84
N LYS A 343 16.64 -43.87 38.21
CA LYS A 343 17.60 -44.74 37.51
C LYS A 343 18.74 -45.27 38.40
N SER A 344 18.86 -44.80 39.65
CA SER A 344 19.89 -45.27 40.60
C SER A 344 19.34 -46.24 41.65
N ARG A 345 18.19 -46.87 41.40
CA ARG A 345 17.49 -47.76 42.34
C ARG A 345 17.06 -49.10 41.72
N HIS A 346 17.66 -49.47 40.59
CA HIS A 346 17.60 -50.83 40.05
C HIS A 346 19.03 -51.33 39.87
#